data_AF-A0A7C7ZMW5-F1
#
_entry.id   AF-A0A7C7ZMW5-F1
#
_cell.length_a   1.000
_cell.length_b   1.000
_cell.length_c   1.000
_cell.angle_alpha   90.00
_cell.angle_beta   90.00
_cell.angle_gamma   90.00
#
_symmetry.space_group_name_H-M   'P 1'
#
loop_
_entity.id
_entity.type
_entity.pdbx_description
1 polymer ?
#
loop_
_entity_poly.entity_id
_entity_poly.type
_entity_poly.pdbx_seq_one_letter_code
_entity_poly.pdbx_strand_id
1 'polypeptide(L)'
;MNDTCYHCSLPVTNSNKVQITIKDSVQDFCCAGCASVCQTIHEAGLGAFYSQQTASLLPAVDLEYPLEFYDSSVFQRPFLEASDSGTKTMNLISDTIHCAACVWL
;
A
#
# COMPACT_ATOMS: atom_id res chain seq x y z
N MET A 1 12.75 -14.48 -10.42
CA MET A 1 12.38 -13.65 -9.26
C MET A 1 11.66 -12.45 -9.82
N ASN A 2 10.46 -12.16 -9.35
CA ASN A 2 9.75 -10.97 -9.78
C ASN A 2 10.17 -9.84 -8.84
N ASP A 3 10.96 -8.89 -9.33
CA ASP A 3 11.48 -7.78 -8.52
C ASP A 3 10.46 -6.63 -8.43
N THR A 4 9.19 -6.92 -8.73
CA THR A 4 8.09 -5.97 -8.75
C THR A 4 6.89 -6.52 -7.99
N CYS A 5 6.13 -5.61 -7.38
CA CYS A 5 4.94 -5.92 -6.61
C CYS A 5 3.84 -6.41 -7.56
N TYR A 6 3.24 -7.55 -7.25
CA TYR A 6 2.14 -8.12 -8.04
C TYR A 6 0.92 -7.18 -8.15
N HIS A 7 0.71 -6.29 -7.17
CA HIS A 7 -0.45 -5.41 -7.13
C HIS A 7 -0.24 -4.03 -7.77
N CYS A 8 0.85 -3.33 -7.43
CA CYS A 8 1.09 -1.94 -7.85
C CYS A 8 2.27 -1.78 -8.81
N SER A 9 2.99 -2.86 -9.10
CA SER A 9 4.19 -2.89 -9.97
C SER A 9 5.40 -2.09 -9.46
N LEU A 10 5.37 -1.56 -8.23
CA LEU A 10 6.54 -0.94 -7.60
C LEU A 10 7.63 -1.97 -7.26
N PRO A 11 8.91 -1.57 -7.13
CA PRO A 11 10.00 -2.49 -6.83
C PRO A 11 9.82 -3.23 -5.49
N VAL A 12 10.16 -4.52 -5.50
CA VAL A 12 10.25 -5.37 -4.30
C VAL A 12 11.72 -5.64 -4.02
N THR A 13 12.16 -5.23 -2.84
CA THR A 13 13.52 -5.44 -2.30
C THR A 13 13.47 -6.45 -1.16
N ASN A 14 14.63 -6.95 -0.75
CA ASN A 14 14.71 -7.85 0.42
C ASN A 14 14.26 -7.17 1.73
N SER A 15 14.22 -5.84 1.80
CA SER A 15 13.80 -5.11 3.01
C SER A 15 12.29 -4.84 3.09
N ASN A 16 11.56 -4.91 1.97
CA ASN A 16 10.13 -4.61 1.94
C ASN A 16 9.25 -5.79 1.46
N LYS A 17 9.86 -6.92 1.10
CA LYS A 17 9.17 -8.08 0.54
C LYS A 17 8.15 -8.66 1.53
N VAL A 18 6.91 -8.75 1.06
CA VAL A 18 5.81 -9.51 1.68
C VAL A 18 5.38 -10.60 0.70
N GLN A 19 5.30 -11.85 1.17
CA GLN A 19 4.87 -12.98 0.33
C GLN A 19 3.56 -13.56 0.86
N ILE A 20 2.57 -13.70 -0.02
CA ILE A 20 1.31 -14.40 0.28
C ILE A 20 0.92 -15.32 -0.87
N THR A 21 0.10 -16.32 -0.57
CA THR A 21 -0.45 -17.23 -1.58
C THR A 21 -1.77 -16.68 -2.11
N ILE A 22 -1.85 -16.46 -3.42
CA ILE A 22 -3.04 -16.04 -4.15
C ILE A 22 -3.38 -17.13 -5.17
N LYS A 23 -4.57 -17.74 -5.09
CA LYS A 23 -5.04 -18.80 -6.00
C LYS A 23 -3.97 -19.88 -6.26
N ASP A 24 -3.42 -20.43 -5.18
CA ASP A 24 -2.38 -21.48 -5.19
C ASP A 24 -1.01 -21.07 -5.76
N SER A 25 -0.80 -19.78 -6.02
CA SER A 25 0.50 -19.22 -6.43
C SER A 25 1.07 -18.28 -5.38
N VAL A 26 2.36 -18.40 -5.06
CA VAL A 26 3.05 -17.44 -4.18
C VAL A 26 3.36 -16.18 -4.97
N GLN A 27 2.91 -15.03 -4.45
CA GLN A 27 3.13 -13.72 -5.08
C GLN A 27 3.92 -12.80 -4.14
N ASP A 28 4.79 -11.97 -4.74
CA ASP A 28 5.62 -11.00 -4.04
C ASP A 28 4.97 -9.60 -4.05
N PHE A 29 4.96 -8.92 -2.90
CA PHE A 29 4.39 -7.60 -2.70
C PHE A 29 5.38 -6.66 -2.00
N CYS A 30 5.27 -5.35 -2.25
CA CYS A 30 6.15 -4.34 -1.65
C CYS A 30 5.73 -3.91 -0.23
N CYS A 31 4.52 -4.29 0.22
CA CYS A 31 4.01 -4.00 1.57
C CYS A 31 2.77 -4.86 1.90
N ALA A 32 2.40 -4.91 3.19
CA ALA A 32 1.21 -5.62 3.67
C ALA A 32 -0.10 -5.07 3.10
N GLY A 33 -0.16 -3.76 2.79
CA GLY A 33 -1.32 -3.13 2.16
C GLY A 33 -1.59 -3.70 0.76
N CYS A 34 -0.56 -3.82 -0.08
CA CYS A 34 -0.68 -4.39 -1.42
C CYS A 34 -1.11 -5.86 -1.38
N ALA A 35 -0.57 -6.64 -0.44
CA ALA A 35 -0.96 -8.04 -0.23
C ALA A 35 -2.44 -8.15 0.17
N SER A 36 -2.86 -7.33 1.14
CA SER A 36 -4.25 -7.34 1.66
C SER A 36 -5.26 -6.93 0.59
N VAL A 37 -4.99 -5.87 -0.17
CA VAL A 37 -5.88 -5.43 -1.26
C VAL A 37 -6.00 -6.51 -2.33
N CYS A 38 -4.89 -7.15 -2.70
CA CYS A 38 -4.89 -8.24 -3.67
C CYS A 38 -5.74 -9.42 -3.20
N GLN A 39 -5.56 -9.84 -1.95
CA GLN A 39 -6.38 -10.87 -1.35
C GLN A 39 -7.87 -10.50 -1.38
N THR A 40 -8.24 -9.30 -0.95
CA THR A 40 -9.64 -8.83 -0.96
C THR A 40 -10.24 -8.83 -2.37
N ILE A 41 -9.51 -8.36 -3.39
CA ILE A 41 -9.98 -8.37 -4.79
C ILE A 41 -10.25 -9.81 -5.26
N HIS A 42 -9.38 -10.75 -4.91
CA HIS A 42 -9.56 -12.16 -5.27
C HIS A 42 -10.73 -12.81 -4.52
N GLU A 43 -10.87 -12.56 -3.23
CA GLU A 43 -11.97 -13.06 -2.40
C GLU A 43 -13.33 -12.50 -2.84
N ALA A 44 -13.36 -11.27 -3.34
CA ALA A 44 -14.55 -10.66 -3.94
C ALA A 44 -14.91 -11.22 -5.33
N GLY A 45 -14.14 -12.17 -5.89
CA GLY A 45 -14.34 -12.71 -7.23
C GLY A 45 -13.88 -11.77 -8.36
N LEU A 46 -13.21 -10.67 -8.03
CA LEU A 46 -12.82 -9.60 -8.96
C LEU A 46 -11.41 -9.77 -9.53
N GLY A 47 -10.83 -10.98 -9.43
CA GLY A 47 -9.47 -11.26 -9.87
C GLY A 47 -9.20 -11.01 -11.37
N ALA A 48 -10.24 -10.86 -12.19
CA ALA A 48 -10.12 -10.45 -13.60
C ALA A 48 -9.49 -9.05 -13.76
N PHE A 49 -9.51 -8.23 -12.70
CA PHE A 49 -8.80 -6.95 -12.61
C PHE A 49 -7.33 -7.06 -13.03
N TYR A 50 -6.64 -8.13 -12.62
CA TYR A 50 -5.22 -8.34 -12.91
C TYR A 50 -4.95 -8.78 -14.35
N SER A 51 -5.97 -9.23 -15.09
CA SER A 51 -5.83 -9.60 -16.51
C SER A 51 -6.08 -8.43 -17.46
N GLN A 52 -6.73 -7.36 -16.97
CA GLN A 52 -7.14 -6.21 -17.79
C GLN A 52 -6.18 -5.01 -17.69
N GLN A 53 -5.21 -5.05 -16.78
CA GLN A 53 -4.26 -3.95 -16.57
C GLN A 53 -3.11 -4.00 -17.59
N THR A 54 -2.99 -2.97 -18.42
CA THR A 54 -1.89 -2.79 -19.40
C THR A 54 -0.83 -1.78 -18.98
N ALA A 55 -1.00 -1.03 -17.88
CA ALA A 55 0.07 -0.28 -17.24
C ALA A 55 -0.37 0.17 -15.83
N SER A 56 0.49 -0.04 -14.82
CA SER A 56 0.34 0.59 -13.51
C SER A 56 0.54 2.10 -13.67
N LEU A 57 -0.46 2.90 -13.30
CA LEU A 57 -0.34 4.35 -13.18
C LEU A 57 -1.19 4.79 -11.98
N LEU A 58 -0.81 4.38 -10.76
CA LEU A 58 -0.99 5.35 -9.69
C LEU A 58 -0.16 6.57 -10.15
N PRO A 59 -0.78 7.75 -10.34
CA PRO A 59 -0.01 8.93 -10.70
C PRO A 59 1.09 9.10 -9.66
N ALA A 60 2.30 9.42 -10.13
CA ALA A 60 3.35 9.82 -9.21
C ALA A 60 2.80 10.96 -8.35
N VAL A 61 2.77 10.73 -7.04
CA VAL A 61 2.36 11.77 -6.09
C VAL A 61 3.61 12.61 -5.86
N ASP A 62 3.61 13.83 -6.39
CA ASP A 62 4.60 14.82 -5.99
C ASP A 62 4.31 15.18 -4.52
N LEU A 63 5.24 14.81 -3.65
CA LEU A 63 5.20 15.26 -2.27
C LEU A 63 5.53 16.76 -2.24
N GLU A 64 4.74 17.51 -1.47
CA GLU A 64 4.99 18.95 -1.28
C GLU A 64 6.35 19.20 -0.59
N TYR A 65 6.79 18.26 0.24
CA TYR A 65 8.05 18.32 0.97
C TYR A 65 8.86 17.00 0.83
N PRO A 66 10.18 17.00 1.11
CA PRO A 66 10.97 15.78 1.20
C PRO A 66 10.49 14.83 2.31
N LEU A 67 10.74 13.53 2.16
CA LEU A 67 10.35 12.51 3.16
C LEU A 67 10.90 12.82 4.56
N GLU A 68 12.13 13.37 4.63
CA GLU A 68 12.80 13.72 5.88
C GLU A 68 12.03 14.78 6.69
N PHE A 69 11.27 15.64 6.00
CA PHE A 69 10.41 16.61 6.67
C PHE A 69 9.24 15.94 7.39
N TYR A 70 8.57 14.98 6.74
CA TYR A 70 7.49 14.19 7.32
C TYR A 70 7.97 13.27 8.45
N ASP A 71 9.22 12.79 8.37
CA ASP A 71 9.87 12.00 9.42
C ASP A 71 10.31 12.84 10.63
N SER A 72 10.30 14.17 10.51
CA SER A 72 10.74 15.06 11.58
C SER A 72 9.79 15.04 12.78
N SER A 73 10.36 15.06 13.99
CA SER A 73 9.56 15.14 15.21
C SER A 73 8.71 16.41 15.31
N VAL A 74 9.15 17.49 14.66
CA VAL A 74 8.43 18.77 14.61
C VAL A 74 7.15 18.63 13.78
N PHE A 75 7.22 17.94 12.64
CA PHE A 75 6.05 17.66 11.82
C PHE A 75 5.10 16.67 12.50
N GLN A 76 5.62 15.59 13.10
CA GLN A 76 4.77 14.53 13.66
C GLN A 76 4.05 14.92 14.96
N ARG A 77 4.71 15.65 15.86
CA ARG A 77 4.20 15.93 17.22
C ARG A 77 2.75 16.43 17.29
N PRO A 78 2.31 17.38 16.45
CA PRO A 78 0.95 17.90 16.48
C PRO A 78 -0.14 16.84 16.21
N PHE A 79 0.22 15.74 15.53
CA PHE A 79 -0.70 14.66 15.15
C PHE A 79 -0.64 13.45 16.10
N LEU A 80 0.26 13.48 17.09
CA LEU A 80 0.44 12.38 18.02
C LEU A 80 -0.34 12.62 19.32
N GLU A 81 -1.03 11.58 19.77
CA GLU A 81 -1.63 11.53 21.10
C GLU A 81 -0.60 11.06 22.13
N ALA A 82 -0.81 11.45 23.39
CA ALA A 82 -0.02 10.92 24.50
C ALA A 82 -0.27 9.41 24.63
N SER A 83 0.79 8.62 24.59
CA SER A 83 0.75 7.16 24.65
C SER A 83 1.84 6.65 25.59
N ASP A 84 1.71 5.41 26.04
CA ASP A 84 2.67 4.76 26.93
C ASP A 84 4.07 4.70 26.31
N SER A 85 5.09 4.58 27.17
CA SER A 85 6.50 4.63 26.75
C SER A 85 6.79 3.61 25.64
N GLY A 86 7.12 4.12 24.45
CA GLY A 86 7.52 3.32 23.28
C GLY A 86 6.48 3.22 22.18
N THR A 87 5.25 3.71 22.38
CA THR A 87 4.19 3.72 21.36
C THR A 87 3.85 5.15 20.95
N LYS A 88 3.48 5.34 19.67
CA LYS A 88 2.94 6.58 19.13
C LYS A 88 1.55 6.30 18.57
N THR A 89 0.56 7.11 18.93
CA THR A 89 -0.82 6.98 18.44
C THR A 89 -1.17 8.20 17.62
N MET A 90 -1.82 8.02 16.46
CA MET A 90 -2.35 9.09 15.60
C MET A 90 -3.71 8.67 15.06
N ASN A 91 -4.64 9.62 15.00
CA ASN A 91 -5.94 9.42 14.37
C ASN A 91 -5.93 9.96 12.94
N LEU A 92 -6.25 9.09 11.99
CA LEU A 92 -6.37 9.42 10.57
C LEU A 92 -7.84 9.33 10.18
N ILE A 93 -8.40 10.46 9.75
CA ILE A 93 -9.77 10.53 9.22
C ILE A 93 -9.65 10.73 7.71
N SER A 94 -10.22 9.80 6.96
CA SER A 94 -10.32 9.90 5.50
C SER A 94 -11.79 9.94 5.14
N ASP A 95 -12.23 11.03 4.50
CA ASP A 95 -13.61 11.17 4.03
C ASP A 95 -13.95 10.14 2.94
N THR A 96 -12.98 9.72 2.13
CA THR A 96 -13.20 8.73 1.09
C THR A 96 -11.92 7.98 0.73
N ILE A 97 -11.94 6.65 0.85
CA ILE A 97 -10.89 5.77 0.35
C ILE A 97 -11.31 5.29 -1.04
N HIS A 98 -10.84 5.99 -2.08
CA HIS A 98 -11.00 5.53 -3.46
C HIS A 98 -9.87 4.56 -3.80
N CYS A 99 -10.16 3.26 -3.81
CA CYS A 99 -9.23 2.31 -4.40
C CYS A 99 -9.28 2.46 -5.93
N ALA A 100 -8.12 2.47 -6.60
CA ALA A 100 -8.07 2.42 -8.07
C ALA A 100 -8.84 1.21 -8.63
N ALA A 101 -8.96 0.10 -7.87
CA ALA A 101 -9.77 -1.05 -8.25
C ALA A 101 -11.28 -0.80 -8.17
N CYS A 102 -11.75 0.07 -7.28
CA CYS A 102 -13.18 0.39 -7.12
C CYS A 102 -13.75 1.26 -8.26
N VAL A 103 -12.88 1.89 -9.07
CA VAL A 103 -13.31 2.69 -10.24
C VAL A 103 -13.68 1.79 -11.42
N TRP A 104 -13.21 0.55 -11.43
CA TRP A 104 -13.47 -0.44 -12.49
C TRP A 104 -14.57 -1.45 -12.13
N LEU A 105 -15.26 -1.23 -11.00
CA LEU A 105 -16.51 -1.90 -10.64
C LEU A 105 -17.71 -1.07 -11.10
#